data_AF-A0A9Q8YI72-F1
#
_entry.id   AF-A0A9Q8YI72-F1
#
_cell.length_a   1.000
_cell.length_b   1.000
_cell.length_c   1.000
_cell.angle_alpha   90.00
_cell.angle_beta   90.00
_cell.angle_gamma   90.00
#
_symmetry.space_group_name_H-M   'P 1'
#
loop_
_entity.id
_entity.type
_entity.pdbx_description
1 polymer ?
#
loop_
_entity_poly.entity_id
_entity_poly.type
_entity_poly.pdbx_seq_one_letter_code
_entity_poly.pdbx_strand_id
1 'polypeptide(L)'
;METAVSLAELIDRHIAAQLATAEAVRAWDERRATGEVTNVTYANRLLGVARDEEAGWLAIVDYRPRGDRESRLKLTYMAAYLIATRGTLNANEVNSILVTPRDRPGGAPVS
;
A
#
# COMPACT_ATOMS: atom_id res chain seq x y z
N MET A 1 2.81 25.95 -2.78
CA MET A 1 3.62 24.81 -3.24
C MET A 1 3.15 23.61 -2.43
N GLU A 2 2.36 22.72 -3.02
CA GLU A 2 2.01 21.45 -2.35
C GLU A 2 3.30 20.65 -2.18
N THR A 3 3.69 20.40 -0.94
CA THR A 3 4.79 19.47 -0.65
C THR A 3 4.32 18.08 -1.04
N ALA A 4 4.87 17.53 -2.14
CA ALA A 4 4.59 16.16 -2.54
C ALA A 4 4.88 15.22 -1.35
N VAL A 5 3.86 14.45 -0.95
CA VAL A 5 3.92 13.47 0.15
C VAL A 5 5.11 12.54 -0.06
N SER A 6 5.89 12.32 1.00
CA SER A 6 7.08 11.46 0.93
C SER A 6 6.71 9.97 0.97
N LEU A 7 7.56 9.09 0.42
CA LEU A 7 7.37 7.64 0.52
C LEU A 7 7.24 7.16 1.97
N ALA A 8 8.05 7.71 2.89
CA ALA A 8 8.00 7.34 4.31
C ALA A 8 6.63 7.63 4.91
N GLU A 9 6.06 8.80 4.58
CA GLU A 9 4.73 9.19 5.05
C GLU A 9 3.62 8.31 4.46
N LEU A 10 3.74 7.88 3.20
CA LEU A 10 2.81 6.90 2.60
C LEU A 10 2.89 5.55 3.32
N ILE A 11 4.10 5.09 3.64
CA ILE A 11 4.33 3.86 4.41
C ILE A 11 3.69 3.97 5.80
N ASP A 12 3.94 5.07 6.52
CA ASP A 12 3.39 5.28 7.86
C ASP A 12 1.85 5.28 7.85
N ARG A 13 1.23 5.93 6.86
CA ARG A 13 -0.22 5.91 6.68
C ARG A 13 -0.76 4.52 6.37
N HIS A 14 -0.07 3.75 5.52
CA HIS A 14 -0.49 2.40 5.19
C HIS A 14 -0.37 1.47 6.42
N ILE A 15 0.71 1.57 7.21
CA ILE A 15 0.84 0.85 8.49
C ILE A 15 -0.30 1.22 9.44
N ALA A 16 -0.63 2.51 9.56
CA ALA A 16 -1.75 2.96 10.39
C ALA A 16 -3.10 2.38 9.90
N ALA A 17 -3.32 2.30 8.59
CA ALA A 17 -4.51 1.67 8.01
C ALA A 17 -4.58 0.16 8.29
N GLN A 18 -3.44 -0.55 8.24
CA GLN A 18 -3.37 -1.96 8.62
C GLN A 18 -3.71 -2.18 10.09
N LEU A 19 -3.19 -1.33 10.98
CA LEU A 19 -3.50 -1.38 12.41
C LEU A 19 -4.98 -1.09 12.68
N ALA A 20 -5.54 -0.07 12.03
CA ALA A 20 -6.96 0.25 12.12
C ALA A 20 -7.85 -0.89 11.60
N THR A 21 -7.43 -1.58 10.54
CA THR A 21 -8.12 -2.76 10.01
C THR A 21 -8.11 -3.90 11.03
N ALA A 22 -6.96 -4.22 11.60
CA ALA A 22 -6.84 -5.27 12.63
C ALA A 22 -7.68 -4.96 13.88
N GLU A 23 -7.66 -3.69 14.32
CA GLU A 23 -8.47 -3.24 15.46
C GLU A 23 -9.97 -3.32 15.15
N ALA A 24 -10.38 -2.87 13.96
CA ALA A 24 -11.77 -2.94 13.51
C ALA A 24 -12.24 -4.39 13.44
N VAL A 25 -11.48 -5.30 12.83
CA VAL A 25 -11.82 -6.73 12.77
C VAL A 25 -12.08 -7.27 14.17
N ARG A 26 -11.15 -7.06 15.11
CA ARG A 26 -11.31 -7.52 16.49
C ARG A 26 -12.57 -6.96 17.16
N ALA A 27 -12.77 -5.63 17.09
CA ALA A 27 -13.90 -4.98 17.73
C ALA A 27 -15.25 -5.41 17.14
N TRP A 28 -15.34 -5.57 15.82
CA TRP A 28 -16.57 -5.98 15.15
C TRP A 28 -16.83 -7.49 15.27
N ASP A 29 -15.79 -8.32 15.39
CA ASP A 29 -15.92 -9.75 15.69
C ASP A 29 -16.54 -9.96 17.09
N GLU A 30 -16.08 -9.22 18.09
CA GLU A 30 -16.65 -9.25 19.44
C GLU A 30 -18.14 -8.91 19.43
N ARG A 31 -18.52 -7.80 18.76
CA ARG A 31 -19.92 -7.37 18.63
C ARG A 31 -20.77 -8.37 17.83
N ARG A 32 -20.19 -9.00 16.82
CA ARG A 32 -20.87 -10.04 16.05
C ARG A 32 -21.11 -11.28 16.90
N ALA A 33 -20.13 -11.69 17.71
CA ALA A 33 -20.24 -12.86 18.59
C ALA A 33 -21.32 -12.70 19.67
N THR A 34 -21.57 -11.48 20.15
CA THR A 34 -22.64 -11.18 21.11
C THR A 34 -24.02 -10.98 20.45
N GLY A 35 -24.10 -10.99 19.11
CA GLY A 35 -25.33 -10.75 18.36
C GLY A 35 -25.77 -9.29 18.31
N GLU A 36 -24.92 -8.34 18.72
CA GLU A 36 -25.22 -6.90 18.72
C GLU A 36 -25.39 -6.33 17.30
N VAL A 37 -24.74 -6.95 16.31
CA VAL A 37 -24.70 -6.45 14.93
C VAL A 37 -25.08 -7.52 13.92
N THR A 38 -25.72 -7.11 12.83
CA THR A 38 -26.01 -8.01 11.72
C THR A 38 -24.76 -8.32 10.91
N ASN A 39 -24.75 -9.46 10.21
CA ASN A 39 -23.68 -9.83 9.28
C ASN A 39 -23.46 -8.77 8.18
N VAL A 40 -24.52 -8.07 7.77
CA VAL A 40 -24.44 -6.99 6.76
C VAL A 40 -23.74 -5.76 7.33
N THR A 41 -24.11 -5.35 8.56
CA THR A 41 -23.45 -4.24 9.25
C THR A 41 -21.97 -4.53 9.48
N TYR A 42 -21.65 -5.75 9.91
CA TYR A 42 -20.28 -6.23 10.07
C TYR A 42 -19.50 -6.14 8.76
N ALA A 43 -20.03 -6.70 7.67
CA ALA A 43 -19.36 -6.69 6.36
C ALA A 43 -19.13 -5.27 5.82
N ASN A 44 -20.11 -4.38 5.94
CA ASN A 44 -19.97 -2.99 5.48
C ASN A 44 -18.89 -2.22 6.25
N ARG A 45 -18.72 -2.51 7.55
CA ARG A 45 -17.68 -1.87 8.36
C ARG A 45 -16.30 -2.37 8.01
N LEU A 46 -16.13 -3.68 7.80
CA LEU A 46 -14.86 -4.24 7.35
C LEU A 46 -14.49 -3.76 5.95
N LEU A 47 -15.46 -3.60 5.05
CA LEU A 47 -15.22 -3.08 3.71
C LEU A 47 -14.67 -1.65 3.72
N GLY A 48 -15.12 -0.81 4.66
CA GLY A 48 -14.61 0.56 4.78
C GLY A 48 -13.12 0.59 5.10
N VAL A 49 -12.71 -0.10 6.17
CA VAL A 49 -11.30 -0.13 6.59
C VAL A 49 -10.40 -0.85 5.59
N ALA A 50 -10.91 -1.89 4.91
CA ALA A 50 -10.18 -2.57 3.85
C ALA A 50 -9.90 -1.65 2.65
N ARG A 51 -10.83 -0.75 2.30
CA ARG A 51 -10.61 0.24 1.22
C ARG A 51 -9.54 1.26 1.57
N ASP A 52 -9.48 1.68 2.84
CA ASP A 52 -8.45 2.63 3.29
C ASP A 52 -7.06 2.00 3.26
N GLU A 53 -6.95 0.70 3.62
CA GLU A 53 -5.72 -0.07 3.48
C GLU A 53 -5.32 -0.24 2.02
N GLU A 54 -6.24 -0.66 1.15
CA GLU A 54 -6.01 -0.80 -0.28
C GLU A 54 -5.58 0.53 -0.93
N ALA A 55 -6.19 1.65 -0.54
CA ALA A 55 -5.79 2.98 -1.02
C ALA A 55 -4.36 3.35 -0.59
N GLY A 56 -3.97 3.00 0.64
CA GLY A 56 -2.59 3.19 1.13
C GLY A 56 -1.59 2.33 0.36
N TRP A 57 -1.96 1.08 0.08
CA TRP A 57 -1.15 0.17 -0.73
C TRP A 57 -0.93 0.71 -2.14
N LEU A 58 -2.00 1.11 -2.84
CA LEU A 58 -1.92 1.66 -4.19
C LEU A 58 -1.09 2.94 -4.25
N ALA A 59 -1.21 3.82 -3.25
CA ALA A 59 -0.40 5.03 -3.17
C ALA A 59 1.11 4.71 -3.10
N ILE A 60 1.51 3.63 -2.41
CA ILE A 60 2.89 3.17 -2.35
C ILE A 60 3.31 2.54 -3.68
N VAL A 61 2.47 1.68 -4.26
CA VAL A 61 2.71 1.02 -5.56
C VAL A 61 2.92 2.06 -6.66
N ASP A 62 2.15 3.14 -6.69
CA ASP A 62 2.23 4.17 -7.73
C ASP A 62 3.27 5.27 -7.42
N TYR A 63 3.81 5.29 -6.20
CA TYR A 63 4.85 6.26 -5.83
C TYR A 63 6.09 6.10 -6.71
N ARG A 64 6.52 7.18 -7.35
CA ARG A 64 7.76 7.23 -8.15
C ARG A 64 8.96 7.62 -7.27
N PRO A 65 9.91 6.72 -7.01
CA PRO A 65 11.07 7.02 -6.19
C PRO A 65 11.97 8.11 -6.80
N ARG A 66 12.51 8.98 -5.95
CA ARG A 66 13.43 10.06 -6.34
C ARG A 66 14.88 9.61 -6.52
N GLY A 67 15.20 8.36 -6.16
CA GLY A 67 16.52 7.77 -6.32
C GLY A 67 16.63 6.41 -5.63
N ASP A 68 17.81 5.79 -5.72
CA ASP A 68 18.06 4.41 -5.30
C ASP A 68 17.67 4.12 -3.86
N ARG A 69 17.86 5.08 -2.95
CA ARG A 69 17.48 4.94 -1.54
C ARG A 69 15.98 4.74 -1.39
N GLU A 70 15.18 5.55 -2.06
CA GLU A 70 13.72 5.43 -2.01
C GLU A 70 13.23 4.19 -2.77
N SER A 71 13.88 3.85 -3.89
CA SER A 71 13.57 2.62 -4.64
C SER A 71 13.76 1.38 -3.76
N ARG A 72 14.88 1.30 -3.03
CA ARG A 72 15.14 0.21 -2.09
C ARG A 72 14.15 0.21 -0.94
N LEU A 73 13.83 1.37 -0.37
CA LEU A 73 12.84 1.47 0.71
C LEU A 73 11.46 0.96 0.27
N LYS A 74 10.99 1.40 -0.91
CA LYS A 74 9.72 0.96 -1.49
C LYS A 74 9.69 -0.56 -1.67
N LEU A 75 10.70 -1.11 -2.33
CA LEU A 75 10.75 -2.57 -2.59
C LEU A 75 10.87 -3.39 -1.30
N THR A 76 11.69 -2.95 -0.34
CA THR A 76 11.80 -3.61 0.97
C THR A 76 10.47 -3.63 1.69
N TYR A 77 9.77 -2.49 1.73
CA TYR A 77 8.47 -2.41 2.38
C TYR A 77 7.42 -3.30 1.68
N MET A 78 7.34 -3.23 0.34
CA MET A 78 6.41 -4.06 -0.43
C MET A 78 6.67 -5.56 -0.23
N ALA A 79 7.94 -5.99 -0.23
CA ALA A 79 8.29 -7.37 0.04
C ALA A 79 7.88 -7.79 1.47
N ALA A 80 8.16 -6.96 2.48
CA ALA A 80 7.78 -7.23 3.86
C ALA A 80 6.25 -7.33 4.02
N TYR A 81 5.51 -6.41 3.40
CA TYR A 81 4.05 -6.42 3.40
C TYR A 81 3.50 -7.71 2.78
N LEU A 82 3.93 -8.06 1.57
CA LEU A 82 3.44 -9.26 0.87
C LEU A 82 3.76 -10.55 1.63
N ILE A 83 4.93 -10.64 2.27
CA ILE A 83 5.27 -11.79 3.12
C ILE A 83 4.35 -11.85 4.34
N ALA A 84 4.12 -10.71 5.00
CA ALA A 84 3.30 -10.64 6.21
C ALA A 84 1.82 -10.97 5.92
N THR A 85 1.28 -10.51 4.80
CA THR A 85 -0.11 -10.74 4.39
C THR A 85 -0.30 -12.04 3.60
N ARG A 86 0.80 -12.71 3.22
CA ARG A 86 0.81 -13.80 2.21
C ARG A 86 0.16 -13.38 0.89
N GLY A 87 0.25 -12.08 0.57
CA GLY A 87 -0.29 -11.49 -0.63
C GLY A 87 0.59 -11.72 -1.85
N THR A 88 0.03 -11.40 -3.01
CA THR A 88 0.75 -11.38 -4.29
C THR A 88 0.50 -10.06 -4.98
N LEU A 89 1.41 -9.68 -5.88
CA LEU A 89 1.17 -8.56 -6.77
C LEU A 89 0.26 -8.99 -7.92
N ASN A 90 -0.70 -8.13 -8.26
CA ASN A 90 -1.46 -8.26 -9.49
C ASN A 90 -0.70 -7.67 -10.69
N ALA A 91 -1.19 -7.93 -11.91
CA ALA A 91 -0.53 -7.50 -13.13
C ALA A 91 -0.34 -5.97 -13.24
N ASN A 92 -1.28 -5.18 -12.74
CA ASN A 92 -1.19 -3.71 -12.79
C ASN A 92 -0.11 -3.21 -11.83
N GLU A 93 -0.02 -3.80 -10.64
CA GLU A 93 1.00 -3.45 -9.65
C GLU A 93 2.39 -3.82 -10.15
N VAL A 94 2.54 -5.01 -10.75
CA VAL A 94 3.79 -5.43 -11.40
C VAL A 94 4.18 -4.41 -12.48
N ASN A 95 3.25 -4.00 -13.33
CA ASN A 95 3.53 -3.00 -14.36
C ASN A 95 3.95 -1.66 -13.76
N SER A 96 3.25 -1.17 -12.73
CA SER A 96 3.58 0.11 -12.06
C SER A 96 4.99 0.10 -11.45
N ILE A 97 5.43 -1.04 -10.90
CA ILE A 97 6.78 -1.23 -10.36
C ILE A 97 7.83 -1.33 -11.46
N LEU A 98 7.53 -2.02 -12.57
CA LEU A 98 8.46 -2.27 -13.67
C LEU A 98 8.63 -1.10 -14.63
N VAL A 99 7.80 -0.05 -14.53
CA VAL A 99 8.04 1.23 -15.22
C VAL A 99 9.31 1.87 -14.63
N THR A 100 10.43 1.41 -15.17
CA THR A 100 11.75 2.00 -15.02
C THR A 100 11.74 3.40 -15.65
N PRO A 101 12.63 4.31 -15.22
CA PRO A 101 12.93 5.50 -16.01
C PRO A 101 13.59 5.05 -17.32
N ARG A 102 12.77 4.72 -18.32
CA ARG A 102 13.21 4.61 -19.70
C ARG A 102 13.35 6.04 -20.21
N ASP A 103 14.52 6.62 -19.96
CA ASP A 103 15.21 7.62 -20.79
C ASP A 103 16.23 8.41 -19.95
N ARG A 104 17.51 8.06 -20.09
CA ARG A 104 18.58 9.06 -20.12
C ARG A 104 18.95 9.23 -21.60
N PRO A 105 18.44 10.24 -22.31
CA PRO A 105 18.98 10.57 -23.62
C PRO A 105 20.27 11.35 -23.37
N GLY A 106 21.43 10.70 -23.52
CA GLY A 106 22.70 11.40 -23.31
C GLY A 106 23.89 10.49 -23.07
N GLY A 107 24.33 9.82 -24.14
CA GLY A 107 25.65 9.21 -24.25
C GLY A 107 26.00 9.14 -25.72
N ALA A 108 26.61 10.19 -26.25
CA ALA A 108 26.96 10.36 -27.66
C ALA A 108 27.87 9.23 -28.17
N PRO A 109 27.85 8.91 -29.48
CA PRO A 109 28.86 8.03 -30.07
C PRO A 109 30.19 8.80 -30.09
N VAL A 110 31.19 8.28 -29.37
CA VAL A 110 32.58 8.68 -29.62
C VAL A 110 33.01 8.05 -30.94
N SER A 111 33.41 8.92 -31.87
CA SER A 111 34.01 8.57 -33.17
C SER A 111 35.37 7.93 -33.00
#